data_AF-A0A0L0SSF5-F1
#
_entry.id   AF-A0A0L0SSF5-F1
#
_cell.length_a   1.000
_cell.length_b   1.000
_cell.length_c   1.000
_cell.angle_alpha   90.00
_cell.angle_beta   90.00
_cell.angle_gamma   90.00
#
_symmetry.space_group_name_H-M   'P 1'
#
loop_
_entity.id
_entity.type
_entity.pdbx_description
1 polymer ?
#
loop_
_entity_poly.entity_id
_entity_poly.type
_entity_poly.pdbx_seq_one_letter_code
_entity_poly.pdbx_strand_id
1 'polypeptide(L)'
;MHSVLGGAGARPPSLGPARPPSATGLRGVAPPSTASSAGAGAPTPVAVDDLGRLRLLPPAVADAAESLRDETRDFASRLDEFLALVQDLVEVVDARSKEIETAKLRALALRTRADREPARRMTELNRLSYVLRERQLELDRLTAQHETYVKMEQEQKAVMDALTFK
;
A
#
# COMPACT_ATOMS: atom_id res chain seq x y z
N MET A 1 10.04 -17.52 -42.48
CA MET A 1 10.29 -16.13 -42.90
C MET A 1 9.16 -15.28 -42.38
N HIS A 2 9.31 -14.67 -41.20
CA HIS A 2 8.68 -13.41 -40.79
C HIS A 2 9.28 -13.01 -39.43
N SER A 3 10.22 -12.09 -39.51
CA SER A 3 10.87 -11.40 -38.40
C SER A 3 10.00 -10.25 -37.92
N VAL A 4 9.77 -10.13 -36.61
CA VAL A 4 9.41 -8.85 -35.97
C VAL A 4 10.12 -8.75 -34.61
N LEU A 5 11.26 -8.05 -34.64
CA LEU A 5 11.70 -7.00 -33.71
C LEU A 5 11.32 -7.16 -32.23
N GLY A 6 12.15 -7.87 -31.48
CA GLY A 6 12.24 -7.76 -30.01
C GLY A 6 13.08 -6.53 -29.63
N GLY A 7 12.40 -5.44 -29.29
CA GLY A 7 13.02 -4.20 -28.83
C GLY A 7 13.60 -4.32 -27.42
N ALA A 8 14.91 -4.07 -27.32
CA ALA A 8 15.64 -3.39 -26.24
C ALA A 8 15.03 -3.42 -24.83
N GLY A 9 15.14 -4.57 -24.15
CA GLY A 9 15.12 -4.61 -22.68
C GLY A 9 16.47 -4.18 -22.14
N ALA A 10 16.68 -2.87 -21.97
CA ALA A 10 17.81 -2.34 -21.20
C ALA A 10 17.69 -2.84 -19.75
N ARG A 11 18.48 -3.87 -19.40
CA ARG A 11 18.63 -4.32 -18.02
C ARG A 11 19.20 -3.14 -17.19
N PRO A 12 18.57 -2.74 -16.09
CA PRO A 12 19.20 -1.81 -15.17
C PRO A 12 20.46 -2.48 -14.57
N PRO A 13 21.57 -1.76 -14.40
CA PRO A 13 22.75 -2.32 -13.77
C PRO A 13 22.39 -2.76 -12.35
N SER A 14 22.71 -4.01 -12.04
CA SER A 14 22.64 -4.56 -10.69
C SER A 14 23.47 -3.70 -9.74
N LEU A 15 22.82 -2.94 -8.87
CA LEU A 15 23.48 -2.34 -7.71
C LEU A 15 23.97 -3.50 -6.82
N GLY A 16 25.25 -3.84 -6.97
CA GLY A 16 25.97 -4.62 -5.98
C GLY A 16 26.00 -3.85 -4.65
N PRO A 17 26.27 -4.55 -3.52
CA PRO A 17 26.29 -3.92 -2.21
C PRO A 17 27.30 -2.77 -2.20
N ALA A 18 26.82 -1.59 -1.80
CA ALA A 18 27.64 -0.40 -1.63
C ALA A 18 28.82 -0.72 -0.71
N ARG A 19 30.01 -0.72 -1.29
CA ARG A 19 31.29 -0.91 -0.59
C ARG A 19 31.50 0.29 0.34
N PRO A 20 31.69 0.10 1.66
CA PRO A 20 31.85 1.22 2.57
C PRO A 20 33.15 1.98 2.24
N PRO A 21 33.13 3.33 2.29
CA PRO A 21 34.34 4.11 2.08
C PRO A 21 35.36 3.80 3.18
N SER A 22 36.58 3.52 2.74
CA SER A 22 37.77 3.33 3.55
C SER A 22 37.92 4.43 4.61
N ALA A 23 38.09 4.00 5.85
CA ALA A 23 38.41 4.83 7.00
C ALA A 23 39.77 5.52 6.82
N THR A 24 39.75 6.71 6.22
CA THR A 24 40.89 7.63 6.21
C THR A 24 40.35 9.01 6.57
N GLY A 25 40.60 9.45 7.80
CA GLY A 25 40.32 10.82 8.21
C GLY A 25 39.52 11.00 9.50
N LEU A 26 39.80 10.23 10.57
CA LEU A 26 39.52 10.71 11.92
C LEU A 26 40.59 11.75 12.29
N ARG A 27 40.49 12.94 11.68
CA ARG A 27 41.12 14.15 12.21
C ARG A 27 40.28 14.57 13.40
N GLY A 28 40.73 14.21 14.60
CA GLY A 28 40.12 14.62 15.84
C GLY A 28 39.86 16.12 15.83
N VAL A 29 38.59 16.49 15.97
CA VAL A 29 38.24 17.83 16.42
C VAL A 29 38.78 17.91 17.84
N ALA A 30 39.87 18.66 18.00
CA ALA A 30 40.45 18.96 19.28
C ALA A 30 39.35 19.55 20.18
N PRO A 31 39.22 19.09 21.45
CA PRO A 31 38.40 19.82 22.41
C PRO A 31 38.93 21.25 22.51
N PRO A 32 38.09 22.25 22.85
CA PRO A 32 38.59 23.59 23.13
C PRO A 32 39.70 23.43 24.17
N SER A 33 40.88 23.97 23.85
CA SER A 33 42.03 23.99 24.74
C SER A 33 41.60 24.69 26.03
N THR A 34 41.13 23.90 27.00
CA THR A 34 41.20 24.29 28.39
C THR A 34 42.69 24.43 28.64
N ALA A 35 43.12 25.67 28.80
CA ALA A 35 44.42 25.99 29.36
C ALA A 35 44.49 25.32 30.73
N SER A 36 44.94 24.07 30.76
CA SER A 36 45.48 23.45 31.95
C SER A 36 46.90 24.00 32.10
N SER A 37 46.99 25.28 32.50
CA SER A 37 48.19 25.78 33.13
C SER A 37 48.29 25.13 34.51
N ALA A 38 49.41 24.47 34.73
CA ALA A 38 49.88 23.94 35.98
C ALA A 38 49.55 24.83 37.18
N GLY A 39 49.19 24.20 38.30
CA GLY A 39 48.98 24.90 39.57
C GLY A 39 48.41 23.98 40.63
N ALA A 40 49.25 23.11 41.18
CA ALA A 40 48.99 22.54 42.49
C ALA A 40 48.83 23.69 43.50
N GLY A 41 47.65 23.77 44.14
CA GLY A 41 47.39 24.57 45.34
C GLY A 41 47.51 26.09 45.21
N ALA A 42 46.58 26.74 44.51
CA ALA A 42 46.32 28.17 44.70
C ALA A 42 44.87 28.36 45.19
N PRO A 43 44.61 29.24 46.17
CA PRO A 43 43.25 29.47 46.66
C PRO A 43 42.42 30.02 45.49
N THR A 44 41.30 29.37 45.18
CA THR A 44 40.29 29.93 44.27
C THR A 44 39.98 31.35 44.76
N PRO A 45 40.17 32.40 43.95
CA PRO A 45 39.90 33.76 44.40
C PRO A 45 38.41 33.86 44.66
N VAL A 46 38.02 33.75 45.92
CA VAL A 46 36.64 33.91 46.35
C VAL A 46 36.33 35.38 46.19
N ALA A 47 35.64 35.73 45.12
CA ALA A 47 35.21 37.09 44.85
C ALA A 47 33.95 37.38 45.68
N VAL A 48 33.97 38.46 46.46
CA VAL A 48 32.77 38.93 47.16
C VAL A 48 32.01 39.82 46.19
N ASP A 49 30.78 39.42 45.87
CA ASP A 49 29.88 40.18 45.02
C ASP A 49 29.44 41.49 45.71
N ASP A 50 28.90 42.45 44.96
CA ASP A 50 28.46 43.77 45.47
C ASP A 50 27.34 43.66 46.53
N LEU A 51 26.72 42.47 46.64
CA LEU A 51 25.72 42.08 47.63
C LEU A 51 26.28 41.28 48.82
N GLY A 52 27.61 41.23 48.99
CA GLY A 52 28.28 40.56 50.11
C GLY A 52 28.30 39.03 50.05
N ARG A 53 28.01 38.43 48.89
CA ARG A 53 27.97 36.97 48.70
C ARG A 53 29.31 36.46 48.19
N LEU A 54 29.81 35.37 48.77
CA LEU A 54 31.03 34.70 48.32
C LEU A 54 30.75 33.95 47.01
N ARG A 55 31.43 34.31 45.92
CA ARG A 55 31.37 33.65 44.61
C ARG A 55 32.71 33.02 44.26
N LEU A 56 32.66 31.82 43.69
CA LEU A 56 33.84 31.08 43.21
C LEU A 56 34.15 31.34 41.72
N LEU A 57 33.22 31.99 41.00
CA LEU A 57 33.27 32.22 39.56
C LEU A 57 33.06 33.72 39.26
N PRO A 58 33.76 34.33 38.29
CA PRO A 58 33.55 35.72 37.89
C PRO A 58 32.09 35.97 37.45
N PRO A 59 31.48 37.13 37.78
CA PRO A 59 30.06 37.39 37.53
C PRO A 59 29.69 37.27 36.04
N ALA A 60 30.52 37.82 35.14
CA ALA A 60 30.29 37.73 33.69
C ALA A 60 30.26 36.29 33.14
N VAL A 61 31.01 35.36 33.76
CA VAL A 61 31.01 33.94 33.34
C VAL A 61 29.81 33.21 33.92
N ALA A 62 29.36 33.58 35.13
CA ALA A 62 28.15 33.04 35.72
C ALA A 62 26.89 33.45 34.95
N ASP A 63 26.77 34.74 34.59
CA ASP A 63 25.62 35.27 33.85
C ASP A 63 25.54 34.66 32.44
N ALA A 64 26.69 34.50 31.75
CA ALA A 64 26.75 33.84 30.46
C ALA A 64 26.37 32.35 30.53
N ALA A 65 26.76 31.66 31.61
CA ALA A 65 26.38 30.27 31.84
C ALA A 65 24.88 30.11 32.15
N GLU A 66 24.28 31.06 32.88
CA GLU A 66 22.83 31.10 33.12
C GLU A 66 22.05 31.36 31.82
N SER A 67 22.46 32.35 31.00
CA SER A 67 21.84 32.61 29.69
C SER A 67 21.91 31.39 28.78
N LEU A 68 23.06 30.72 28.70
CA LEU A 68 23.22 29.50 27.90
C LEU A 68 22.34 28.35 28.43
N ARG A 69 22.18 28.24 29.75
CA ARG A 69 21.30 27.25 30.36
C ARG A 69 19.83 27.50 30.00
N ASP A 70 19.40 28.74 29.97
CA ASP A 70 18.03 29.09 29.61
C ASP A 70 17.79 28.88 28.10
N GLU A 71 18.73 29.27 27.25
CA GLU A 71 18.66 29.03 25.79
C GLU A 71 18.63 27.53 25.44
N THR A 72 19.43 26.72 26.13
CA THR A 72 19.42 25.26 25.92
C THR A 72 18.11 24.63 26.41
N ARG A 73 17.49 25.16 27.46
CA ARG A 73 16.17 24.73 27.92
C ARG A 73 15.07 25.08 26.91
N ASP A 74 15.09 26.29 26.36
CA ASP A 74 14.15 26.73 25.34
C ASP A 74 14.34 25.95 24.03
N PHE A 75 15.57 25.61 23.67
CA PHE A 75 15.84 24.75 22.54
C PHE A 75 15.29 23.34 22.76
N ALA A 76 15.46 22.76 23.95
CA ALA A 76 14.91 21.46 24.29
C ALA A 76 13.38 21.46 24.22
N SER A 77 12.70 22.49 24.73
CA SER A 77 11.23 22.55 24.65
C SER A 77 10.73 22.66 23.21
N ARG A 78 11.39 23.48 22.37
CA ARG A 78 11.05 23.57 20.93
C ARG A 78 11.31 22.27 20.20
N LEU A 79 12.35 21.52 20.60
CA LEU A 79 12.63 20.20 20.04
C LEU A 79 11.53 19.21 20.42
N ASP A 80 11.05 19.24 21.66
CA ASP A 80 9.94 18.39 22.10
C ASP A 80 8.64 18.70 21.34
N GLU A 81 8.31 19.98 21.14
CA GLU A 81 7.18 20.40 20.31
C GLU A 81 7.32 19.93 18.86
N PHE A 82 8.52 20.06 18.29
CA PHE A 82 8.78 19.57 16.93
C PHE A 82 8.63 18.06 16.83
N LEU A 83 9.11 17.30 17.81
CA LEU A 83 8.96 15.84 17.84
C LEU A 83 7.48 15.44 17.95
N ALA A 84 6.67 16.17 18.72
CA ALA A 84 5.23 15.95 18.79
C ALA A 84 4.56 16.18 17.43
N LEU A 85 4.89 17.28 16.74
CA LEU A 85 4.36 17.56 15.39
C LEU A 85 4.75 16.49 14.36
N VAL A 86 5.98 15.96 14.45
CA VAL A 86 6.42 14.87 13.57
C VAL A 86 5.66 13.57 13.88
N GLN A 87 5.39 13.27 15.15
CA GLN A 87 4.56 12.12 15.53
C GLN A 87 3.14 12.25 14.96
N ASP A 88 2.50 13.41 15.14
CA ASP A 88 1.17 13.67 14.57
C ASP A 88 1.16 13.52 13.04
N LEU A 89 2.21 14.01 12.36
CA LEU A 89 2.33 13.87 10.91
C LEU A 89 2.47 12.40 10.49
N VAL A 90 3.25 11.61 11.22
CA VAL A 90 3.39 10.16 10.96
C VAL A 90 2.04 9.47 11.10
N GLU A 91 1.26 9.79 12.14
CA GLU A 91 -0.08 9.22 12.34
C GLU A 91 -1.03 9.55 11.18
N VAL A 92 -1.04 10.81 10.73
CA VAL A 92 -1.85 11.24 9.59
C VAL A 92 -1.44 10.52 8.31
N VAL A 93 -0.14 10.41 8.04
CA VAL A 93 0.38 9.70 6.86
C VAL A 93 0.01 8.23 6.89
N ASP A 94 0.09 7.58 8.05
CA ASP A 94 -0.30 6.18 8.22
C ASP A 94 -1.81 5.96 8.02
N ALA A 95 -2.65 6.85 8.58
CA ALA A 95 -4.09 6.80 8.38
C ALA A 95 -4.46 6.94 6.90
N ARG A 96 -3.87 7.91 6.20
CA ARG A 96 -4.10 8.12 4.76
C ARG A 96 -3.58 6.96 3.92
N SER A 97 -2.43 6.39 4.27
CA SER A 97 -1.88 5.22 3.59
C SER A 97 -2.84 4.03 3.67
N LYS A 98 -3.43 3.77 4.85
CA LYS A 98 -4.45 2.73 5.04
C LYS A 98 -5.70 2.99 4.18
N GLU A 99 -6.21 4.22 4.16
CA GLU A 99 -7.37 4.59 3.32
C GLU A 99 -7.09 4.33 1.84
N ILE A 100 -5.92 4.75 1.34
CA ILE A 100 -5.49 4.54 -0.04
C ILE A 100 -5.44 3.05 -0.38
N GLU A 101 -4.85 2.22 0.47
CA GLU A 101 -4.79 0.78 0.24
C GLU A 101 -6.18 0.14 0.21
N THR A 102 -7.10 0.54 1.10
CA THR A 102 -8.48 0.04 1.03
C THR A 102 -9.19 0.43 -0.25
N ALA A 103 -8.97 1.66 -0.73
CA ALA A 103 -9.53 2.14 -2.00
C ALA A 103 -8.95 1.37 -3.20
N LYS A 104 -7.63 1.12 -3.21
CA LYS A 104 -6.97 0.29 -4.23
C LYS A 104 -7.54 -1.11 -4.28
N LEU A 105 -7.72 -1.77 -3.13
CA LEU A 105 -8.30 -3.11 -3.06
C LEU A 105 -9.72 -3.15 -3.62
N ARG A 106 -10.56 -2.15 -3.29
CA ARG A 106 -11.91 -2.02 -3.84
C ARG A 106 -11.89 -1.80 -5.35
N ALA A 107 -11.00 -0.93 -5.84
CA ALA A 107 -10.85 -0.67 -7.27
C ALA A 107 -10.41 -1.92 -8.05
N LEU A 108 -9.45 -2.68 -7.52
CA LEU A 108 -9.03 -3.96 -8.09
C LEU A 108 -10.18 -4.97 -8.12
N ALA A 109 -10.94 -5.10 -7.03
CA ALA A 109 -12.08 -6.00 -6.98
C ALA A 109 -13.15 -5.65 -8.03
N LEU A 110 -13.45 -4.36 -8.20
CA LEU A 110 -14.38 -3.88 -9.23
C LEU A 110 -13.84 -4.12 -10.63
N ARG A 111 -12.55 -3.84 -10.86
CA ARG A 111 -11.89 -4.10 -12.14
C ARG A 111 -11.93 -5.58 -12.50
N THR A 112 -11.52 -6.47 -11.59
CA THR A 112 -11.60 -7.92 -11.81
C THR A 112 -13.03 -8.37 -12.07
N ARG A 113 -14.02 -7.77 -11.41
CA ARG A 113 -15.44 -8.03 -11.68
C ARG A 113 -15.86 -7.59 -13.09
N ALA A 114 -15.44 -6.43 -13.54
CA ALA A 114 -15.76 -5.93 -14.88
C ALA A 114 -15.06 -6.77 -15.96
N ASP A 115 -13.78 -7.11 -15.76
CA ASP A 115 -12.99 -7.89 -16.71
C ASP A 115 -13.55 -9.31 -16.92
N ARG A 116 -14.06 -9.95 -15.85
CA ARG A 116 -14.66 -11.31 -15.94
C ARG A 116 -16.11 -11.32 -16.43
N GLU A 117 -16.75 -10.17 -16.50
CA GLU A 117 -18.16 -10.03 -16.85
C GLU A 117 -18.50 -10.50 -18.28
N PRO A 118 -17.77 -10.10 -19.34
CA PRO A 118 -18.08 -10.57 -20.71
C PRO A 118 -17.91 -12.08 -20.86
N ALA A 119 -16.88 -12.66 -20.22
CA ALA A 119 -16.68 -14.11 -20.20
C ALA A 119 -17.85 -14.82 -19.50
N ARG A 120 -18.30 -14.28 -18.36
CA ARG A 120 -19.49 -14.80 -17.65
C ARG A 120 -20.74 -14.74 -18.53
N ARG A 121 -20.98 -13.62 -19.24
CA ARG A 121 -22.11 -13.50 -20.18
C ARG A 121 -22.02 -14.56 -21.27
N MET A 122 -20.85 -14.73 -21.88
CA MET A 122 -20.64 -15.70 -22.95
C MET A 122 -20.90 -17.13 -22.48
N THR A 123 -20.38 -17.51 -21.31
CA THR A 123 -20.64 -18.83 -20.72
C THR A 123 -22.14 -19.05 -20.48
N GLU A 124 -22.85 -18.03 -19.98
CA GLU A 124 -24.29 -18.13 -19.74
C GLU A 124 -25.09 -18.26 -21.04
N LEU A 125 -24.75 -17.47 -22.07
CA LEU A 125 -25.38 -17.60 -23.40
C LEU A 125 -25.15 -18.99 -23.99
N ASN A 126 -23.93 -19.52 -23.88
CA ASN A 126 -23.62 -20.87 -24.35
C ASN A 126 -24.40 -21.94 -23.58
N ARG A 127 -24.53 -21.80 -22.26
CA ARG A 127 -25.36 -22.67 -21.43
C ARG A 127 -26.83 -22.62 -21.85
N LEU A 128 -27.40 -21.42 -22.03
CA LEU A 128 -28.80 -21.26 -22.43
C LEU A 128 -29.07 -21.81 -23.83
N SER A 129 -28.18 -21.56 -24.79
CA SER A 129 -28.29 -22.10 -26.15
C SER A 129 -28.16 -23.62 -26.22
N TYR A 130 -27.43 -24.24 -25.30
CA TYR A 130 -27.38 -25.69 -25.16
C TYR A 130 -28.73 -26.23 -24.69
N VAL A 131 -29.28 -25.67 -23.61
CA VAL A 131 -30.59 -26.08 -23.06
C VAL A 131 -31.70 -25.86 -24.09
N LEU A 132 -31.68 -24.73 -24.81
CA LEU A 132 -32.68 -24.44 -25.84
C LEU A 132 -32.66 -25.49 -26.97
N ARG A 133 -31.46 -25.91 -27.41
CA ARG A 133 -31.33 -26.97 -28.42
C ARG A 133 -31.82 -28.31 -27.91
N GLU A 134 -31.49 -28.68 -26.66
CA GLU A 134 -31.97 -29.91 -26.04
C GLU A 134 -33.51 -29.96 -26.01
N ARG A 135 -34.15 -28.87 -25.58
CA ARG A 135 -35.62 -28.76 -25.56
C ARG A 135 -36.24 -28.75 -26.94
N GLN A 136 -35.59 -28.11 -27.92
CA GLN A 136 -36.09 -28.13 -29.30
C GLN A 136 -36.10 -29.56 -29.87
N LEU A 137 -35.05 -30.34 -29.63
CA LEU A 137 -34.98 -31.73 -30.08
C LEU A 137 -36.06 -32.61 -29.42
N GLU A 138 -36.32 -32.41 -28.13
CA GLU A 138 -37.43 -33.09 -27.45
C GLU A 138 -38.78 -32.74 -28.06
N LEU A 139 -39.02 -31.45 -28.36
CA LEU A 139 -40.25 -30.99 -28.99
C LEU A 139 -40.42 -31.57 -30.40
N ASP A 140 -39.38 -31.54 -31.23
CA ASP A 140 -39.42 -32.07 -32.59
C ASP A 140 -39.75 -33.57 -32.58
N ARG A 141 -39.14 -34.33 -31.65
CA ARG A 141 -39.44 -35.75 -31.45
C ARG A 141 -40.91 -35.98 -31.05
N LEU A 142 -41.40 -35.24 -30.05
CA LEU A 142 -42.78 -35.39 -29.57
C LEU A 142 -43.80 -35.01 -30.65
N THR A 143 -43.50 -33.98 -31.45
CA THR A 143 -44.34 -33.55 -32.57
C THR A 143 -44.45 -34.64 -33.62
N ALA A 144 -43.31 -35.24 -34.04
CA ALA A 144 -43.33 -36.34 -34.99
C ALA A 144 -44.09 -37.58 -34.47
N GLN A 145 -43.97 -37.88 -33.18
CA GLN A 145 -44.75 -38.95 -32.54
C GLN A 145 -46.26 -38.64 -32.58
N HIS A 146 -46.64 -37.41 -32.23
CA HIS A 146 -48.03 -36.97 -32.24
C HIS A 146 -48.64 -37.05 -33.64
N GLU A 147 -47.95 -36.56 -34.67
CA GLU A 147 -48.39 -36.66 -36.06
C GLU A 147 -48.62 -38.11 -36.51
N THR A 148 -47.75 -39.02 -36.06
CA THR A 148 -47.90 -40.45 -36.35
C THR A 148 -49.15 -41.01 -35.69
N TYR A 149 -49.41 -40.69 -34.41
CA TYR A 149 -50.63 -41.13 -33.72
C TYR A 149 -51.91 -40.57 -34.36
N VAL A 150 -51.90 -39.31 -34.79
CA VAL A 150 -53.04 -38.71 -35.49
C VAL A 150 -53.35 -39.44 -36.79
N LYS A 151 -52.33 -39.83 -37.56
CA LYS A 151 -52.53 -40.63 -38.79
C LYS A 151 -53.12 -42.01 -38.46
N MET A 152 -52.57 -42.70 -37.47
CA MET A 152 -53.08 -44.01 -37.04
C MET A 152 -54.53 -43.92 -36.55
N GLU A 153 -54.89 -42.86 -35.82
CA GLU A 153 -56.26 -42.62 -35.36
C GLU A 153 -57.22 -42.38 -36.54
N GLN A 154 -56.80 -41.60 -37.54
CA GLN A 154 -57.58 -41.38 -38.77
C GLN A 154 -57.81 -42.68 -39.54
N GLU A 155 -56.78 -43.50 -39.70
CA GLU A 155 -56.88 -44.82 -40.33
C GLU A 155 -57.83 -45.75 -39.57
N GLN A 156 -57.72 -45.79 -38.23
CA GLN A 156 -58.62 -46.58 -37.38
C GLN A 156 -60.08 -46.13 -37.51
N LYS A 157 -60.33 -44.81 -37.52
CA LYS A 157 -61.67 -44.25 -37.73
C LYS A 157 -62.24 -44.66 -39.09
N ALA A 158 -61.45 -44.55 -40.15
CA ALA A 158 -61.88 -44.96 -41.49
C ALA A 158 -62.23 -46.46 -41.56
N VAL A 159 -61.45 -47.31 -40.87
CA VAL A 159 -61.76 -48.75 -40.76
C VAL A 159 -63.06 -48.98 -39.99
N MET A 160 -63.28 -48.28 -38.88
CA MET A 160 -64.54 -48.39 -38.13
C MET A 160 -65.72 -47.98 -38.99
N ASP A 161 -65.66 -46.83 -39.67
CA ASP A 161 -66.75 -46.36 -40.53
C ASP A 161 -67.08 -47.39 -41.63
N ALA A 162 -66.05 -47.99 -42.25
CA ALA A 162 -66.22 -49.04 -43.26
C ALA A 162 -66.86 -50.33 -42.71
N LEU A 163 -66.65 -50.65 -41.43
CA LEU A 163 -67.28 -51.79 -40.76
C LEU A 163 -68.70 -51.48 -40.27
N THR A 164 -69.02 -50.21 -40.01
CA THR A 164 -70.36 -49.80 -39.51
C THR A 164 -71.36 -49.59 -40.65
N PHE A 165 -70.90 -49.39 -41.89
CA PHE A 165 -71.75 -49.18 -43.08
C PHE A 165 -72.03 -50.46 -43.90
N LYS A 166 -71.59 -51.63 -43.42
CA LYS A 166 -71.98 -52.95 -43.93
C LYS A 166 -73.01 -53.60 -43.01
#